data_AF-A0A3D3H9T7-F1
#
_entry.id   AF-A0A3D3H9T7-F1
#
_cell.length_a   1.000
_cell.length_b   1.000
_cell.length_c   1.000
_cell.angle_alpha   90.00
_cell.angle_beta   90.00
_cell.angle_gamma   90.00
#
_symmetry.space_group_name_H-M   'P 1'
#
loop_
_entity.id
_entity.type
_entity.pdbx_description
1 polymer ?
#
loop_
_entity_poly.entity_id
_entity_poly.type
_entity_poly.pdbx_seq_one_letter_code
_entity_poly.pdbx_strand_id
1 'polypeptide(L)' 'MKQKTITVGIICLLIGLGAGYYIGYDVGYEKQQNYSTNSDSTKKADIKNFEDCAAAGYPIQESYPRVCRTPDNTYTENI' A
#
# COMPACT_ATOMS: atom_id res chain seq x y z
N MET A 1 -33.50 -5.48 42.65
CA MET A 1 -33.44 -4.50 41.55
C MET A 1 -32.00 -4.14 41.17
N LYS A 2 -31.12 -3.80 42.12
CA LYS A 2 -29.70 -3.45 41.89
C LYS A 2 -28.87 -4.52 41.15
N GLN A 3 -29.07 -5.81 41.45
CA GLN A 3 -28.30 -6.90 40.83
C GLN A 3 -28.58 -7.05 39.32
N LYS A 4 -29.84 -6.86 38.89
CA LYS A 4 -30.21 -6.91 37.46
C LYS A 4 -29.62 -5.72 36.68
N THR A 5 -29.54 -4.55 37.29
CA THR A 5 -28.91 -3.36 36.69
C THR A 5 -27.40 -3.54 36.53
N ILE A 6 -26.73 -4.17 37.51
CA ILE A 6 -25.30 -4.49 37.43
C ILE A 6 -25.03 -5.53 36.34
N THR A 7 -25.85 -6.58 36.25
CA THR A 7 -25.69 -7.61 35.21
C THR A 7 -25.89 -7.04 33.80
N VAL A 8 -26.87 -6.16 33.59
CA VAL A 8 -27.06 -5.48 32.29
C VAL A 8 -25.86 -4.61 31.93
N GLY A 9 -25.30 -3.88 32.90
CA GLY A 9 -24.09 -3.07 32.68
C GLY A 9 -22.88 -3.89 32.25
N ILE A 10 -22.64 -5.04 32.89
CA ILE A 10 -21.53 -5.94 32.55
C ILE A 10 -21.73 -6.53 31.14
N ILE A 11 -22.95 -6.94 30.79
CA ILE A 11 -23.26 -7.49 29.46
C ILE A 11 -23.01 -6.43 28.37
N CYS A 12 -23.47 -5.19 28.57
CA CYS A 12 -23.21 -4.12 27.61
C CYS A 12 -21.71 -3.82 27.44
N LEU A 13 -20.94 -3.88 28.53
CA LEU A 13 -19.50 -3.65 28.51
C LEU A 13 -18.77 -4.75 27.73
N LEU A 14 -19.13 -6.02 27.95
CA LEU A 14 -18.56 -7.15 27.22
C LEU A 14 -18.92 -7.14 25.73
N ILE A 15 -20.15 -6.77 25.38
CA ILE A 15 -20.58 -6.63 23.97
C ILE A 15 -19.82 -5.48 23.30
N GLY A 16 -19.67 -4.33 23.97
CA GLY A 16 -18.92 -3.19 23.44
C GLY A 16 -17.45 -3.49 23.21
N LEU A 17 -16.80 -4.17 24.16
CA LEU A 17 -15.42 -4.64 24.01
C LEU A 17 -15.28 -5.67 22.90
N GLY A 18 -16.20 -6.64 22.80
CA GLY A 18 -16.19 -7.67 21.76
C GLY A 18 -16.39 -7.08 20.35
N ALA A 19 -17.36 -6.19 20.18
CA ALA A 19 -17.61 -5.51 18.91
C ALA A 19 -16.45 -4.58 18.53
N GLY A 20 -15.90 -3.82 19.49
CA GLY A 20 -14.75 -2.96 19.26
C GLY A 20 -13.48 -3.75 18.89
N TYR A 21 -13.24 -4.88 19.56
CA TYR A 21 -12.15 -5.79 19.22
C TYR A 21 -12.36 -6.38 17.82
N TYR A 22 -13.56 -6.88 17.51
CA TYR A 22 -13.85 -7.48 16.20
C TYR A 22 -13.67 -6.49 15.04
N ILE A 23 -14.24 -5.29 15.15
CA ILE A 23 -14.10 -4.23 14.14
C ILE A 23 -12.64 -3.75 14.05
N GLY A 24 -11.93 -3.67 15.18
CA GLY A 24 -10.52 -3.26 15.21
C GLY A 24 -9.56 -4.25 14.56
N TYR A 25 -9.89 -5.54 14.51
CA TYR A 25 -9.06 -6.55 13.84
C TYR A 25 -9.15 -6.47 12.31
N ASP A 26 -10.31 -6.13 11.75
CA ASP A 26 -10.48 -5.90 10.31
C ASP A 26 -10.02 -4.52 9.86
N VAL A 27 -10.10 -3.50 10.75
CA VAL A 27 -9.44 -2.19 10.52
C VAL A 27 -7.94 -2.34 10.82
N GLY A 28 -7.27 -3.16 10.02
CA GLY A 28 -5.85 -2.97 9.78
C GLY A 28 -5.66 -1.54 9.31
N TYR A 29 -4.85 -0.76 10.02
CA TYR A 29 -4.35 0.51 9.54
C TYR A 29 -3.58 0.23 8.25
N GLU A 30 -4.30 0.22 7.13
CA GLU A 30 -3.73 0.31 5.81
C GLU A 30 -3.04 1.66 5.78
N LYS A 31 -1.74 1.65 6.09
CA LYS A 31 -0.86 2.76 5.77
C LYS A 31 -1.02 2.93 4.26
N GLN A 32 -1.81 3.93 3.88
CA GLN A 32 -1.80 4.48 2.56
C GLN A 32 -0.35 4.81 2.26
N GLN A 33 0.27 3.96 1.43
CA GLN A 33 1.37 4.42 0.65
C GLN A 33 0.84 5.64 -0.08
N ASN A 34 1.43 6.79 0.23
CA ASN A 34 1.42 7.94 -0.66
C ASN A 34 2.15 7.52 -1.94
N TYR A 35 1.60 6.57 -2.69
CA TYR A 35 1.81 6.55 -4.12
C TYR A 35 0.88 7.63 -4.62
N SER A 36 1.48 8.75 -4.99
CA SER A 36 0.82 9.80 -5.75
C SER A 36 0.37 9.18 -7.09
N THR A 37 -0.78 8.49 -7.07
CA THR A 37 -1.61 8.35 -8.26
C THR A 37 -2.22 9.72 -8.51
N ASN A 38 -1.40 10.61 -9.07
CA ASN A 38 -1.93 11.34 -10.21
C ASN A 38 -2.46 10.27 -11.15
N SER A 39 -3.79 10.18 -11.16
CA SER A 39 -4.58 9.45 -12.12
C SER A 39 -4.24 9.96 -13.52
N ASP A 40 -3.10 9.52 -14.04
CA ASP A 40 -2.81 9.41 -15.47
C ASP A 40 -2.73 7.93 -15.80
N SER A 41 -3.84 7.26 -15.52
CA SER A 41 -4.21 6.03 -16.20
C SER A 41 -4.02 6.28 -17.70
N THR A 42 -3.10 5.53 -18.31
CA THR A 42 -2.86 5.48 -19.76
C THR A 42 -1.85 6.47 -20.33
N LYS A 43 -0.66 6.54 -19.74
CA LYS A 43 0.56 6.38 -20.55
C LYS A 43 1.42 5.28 -19.97
N LYS A 44 1.27 4.06 -20.52
CA LYS A 44 2.41 3.16 -20.64
C LYS A 44 3.42 3.97 -21.45
N ALA A 45 4.29 4.72 -20.78
CA ALA A 45 5.37 5.42 -21.44
C ALA A 45 6.05 4.34 -22.28
N ASP A 46 6.12 4.56 -23.58
CA ASP A 46 6.66 3.61 -24.53
C ASP A 46 8.17 3.57 -24.30
N ILE A 47 8.57 2.85 -23.24
CA ILE A 47 9.96 2.77 -22.79
C ILE A 47 10.72 1.98 -23.85
N LYS A 48 11.64 2.62 -24.56
CA LYS A 48 12.45 1.96 -25.59
C LYS A 48 13.90 1.78 -25.19
N ASN A 49 14.36 2.56 -24.22
CA ASN A 49 15.75 2.63 -23.81
C ASN A 49 15.87 2.89 -22.30
N PHE A 50 17.11 2.94 -21.83
CA PHE A 50 17.44 3.16 -20.43
C PHE A 50 17.03 4.56 -19.96
N GLU A 51 17.20 5.58 -20.80
CA GLU A 51 16.90 6.98 -20.52
C GLU A 51 15.40 7.20 -20.27
N ASP A 52 14.55 6.61 -21.12
CA ASP A 52 13.10 6.61 -20.97
C ASP A 52 12.70 5.93 -19.66
N CYS A 53 13.34 4.80 -19.35
CA CYS A 53 13.09 4.03 -18.13
C CYS A 53 13.46 4.83 -16.87
N ALA A 54 14.60 5.51 -16.88
CA ALA A 54 15.06 6.37 -15.81
C ALA A 54 14.19 7.62 -15.64
N ALA A 55 13.80 8.27 -16.75
CA ALA A 55 12.93 9.44 -16.76
C ALA A 55 11.52 9.12 -16.28
N ALA A 56 11.03 7.90 -16.53
CA ALA A 56 9.76 7.39 -16.02
C ALA A 56 9.80 7.03 -14.51
N GLY A 57 10.98 7.13 -13.86
CA GLY A 57 11.12 6.91 -12.42
C GLY A 57 11.17 5.43 -12.01
N TYR A 58 11.44 4.52 -12.94
CA TYR A 58 11.63 3.11 -12.63
C TYR A 58 12.93 2.86 -11.86
N PRO A 59 13.01 1.79 -11.06
CA PRO A 59 14.19 1.49 -10.26
C PRO A 59 15.42 1.25 -11.14
N ILE A 60 16.47 2.03 -10.86
CA ILE A 60 17.80 1.89 -11.47
C ILE A 60 18.71 1.12 -10.51
N GLN A 61 19.33 0.07 -11.02
CA GLN A 61 20.37 -0.67 -10.35
C GLN A 61 21.73 -0.04 -10.64
N GLU A 62 22.46 0.29 -9.59
CA GLU A 62 23.82 0.86 -9.63
C GLU A 62 24.87 -0.22 -9.97
N SER A 63 24.69 -0.94 -11.08
CA SER A 63 25.69 -1.81 -11.68
C SER A 63 26.47 -1.07 -12.78
N TYR A 64 27.60 -1.61 -13.25
CA TYR A 64 28.28 -1.13 -14.45
C TYR A 64 28.26 -2.21 -15.53
N PRO A 65 27.55 -2.02 -16.66
CA PRO A 65 26.71 -0.86 -17.00
C PRO A 65 25.45 -0.74 -16.12
N ARG A 66 24.88 0.47 -16.06
CA ARG A 66 23.66 0.74 -15.27
C ARG A 66 22.47 0.03 -15.88
N VAL A 67 21.53 -0.42 -15.05
CA VAL A 67 20.38 -1.21 -15.48
C VAL A 67 19.09 -0.65 -14.89
N CYS A 68 18.07 -0.40 -15.72
CA CYS A 68 16.74 0.05 -15.30
C CYS A 68 15.70 -1.06 -15.51
N ARG A 69 14.87 -1.33 -14.48
CA ARG A 69 13.89 -2.43 -14.49
C ARG A 69 12.46 -1.92 -14.52
N THR A 70 11.71 -2.35 -15.54
CA THR A 70 10.26 -2.20 -15.62
C THR A 70 9.58 -3.54 -15.31
N PRO A 71 8.25 -3.59 -15.08
CA PRO A 71 7.52 -4.85 -14.89
C PRO A 71 7.63 -5.82 -16.08
N ASP A 72 7.79 -5.29 -17.30
CA ASP A 72 7.78 -6.09 -18.53
C ASP A 72 9.20 -6.40 -19.04
N ASN A 73 10.14 -5.44 -18.92
CA ASN A 73 11.45 -5.47 -19.57
C ASN A 73 12.56 -4.87 -18.68
N THR A 74 13.81 -5.18 -19.02
CA THR A 74 15.01 -4.59 -18.43
C THR A 74 15.81 -3.86 -19.51
N TYR A 75 16.19 -2.62 -19.23
CA TYR A 75 16.96 -1.76 -20.14
C TYR A 75 18.35 -1.50 -19.55
N THR A 76 19.40 -1.76 -20.33
CA THR A 76 20.80 -1.51 -19.92
C THR A 76 21.32 -0.29 -20.65
N GLU A 77 22.11 0.53 -19.97
CA GLU A 77 22.80 1.68 -20.57
C GLU A 77 23.74 1.23 -21.70
N ASN A 78 23.60 1.82 -22.88
CA ASN A 78 24.49 1.56 -24.01
C ASN A 78 25.71 2.50 -23.89
N ILE A 79 26.89 1.93 -23.71
CA ILE A 79 28.17 2.64 -23.61
C ILE A 79 28.96 2.63 -24.92
#